data_AF-A0A7X8KH69-F1
#
_entry.id   AF-A0A7X8KH69-F1
#
_cell.length_a   1.000
_cell.length_b   1.000
_cell.length_c   1.000
_cell.angle_alpha   90.00
_cell.angle_beta   90.00
_cell.angle_gamma   90.00
#
_symmetry.space_group_name_H-M   'P 1'
#
loop_
_entity.id
_entity.type
_entity.pdbx_description
1 polymer ?
#
loop_
_entity_poly.entity_id
_entity_poly.type
_entity_poly.pdbx_seq_one_letter_code
_entity_poly.pdbx_strand_id
1 'polypeptide(L)'
;INQIKSYRQAKTVATQEIINKWDYLLNNSKAENPFKKSRSVQPLLKSAWGQGKFYNDLCPSDENGRAVVGCVALSMAQIMYYHRYPQTGLGEYSYTLSNYGEIYVNFGETTYNYDGMYYMLMNPSYETAKLNYHCGVSVGMNYSPNGSAALSHNVPNALINNFRYADAQHHIRASYSDEDWNNMLKSNLDAKLPVFYSGSSVANGGHAFIIDGYENTNYYHFDWGWDGQGNGYFHIDNLNPMGYDFSIFHQCVENITPPANAYSNICSELDTITSSSGSISDGSGPINNYFANSNCSWLVNPIDYSNEYEITFRDFKLGDGDTLYLYSGENTSAPLIGKFFGSNLPENILVQSSIFLLNFISDSSIEENGFLLDFIGRNRPKCIGIKYLKNQSDTFDDGSGSENYGNNSYCRWIIAPTGATKIDLNFTLIDLADTNDYIKVYDNTNSVVLKEFRMGDTIQSFSVYSKKITITFQTDNILSADGFEANYSSVINNIDEDENNQIANIYPNPANDLINIDLNKFDSNAIVVIYDYSGKCVYKTSISDKKLTIPT
;
A
#
# COMPACT_ATOMS: atom_id res chain seq x y z
N ILE A 1 31.72 5.74 -8.87
CA ILE A 1 33.18 5.77 -8.61
C ILE A 1 33.53 4.50 -7.82
N ASN A 2 34.45 3.68 -8.32
CA ASN A 2 34.79 2.39 -7.71
C ASN A 2 35.55 2.63 -6.40
N GLN A 3 34.85 2.58 -5.26
CA GLN A 3 35.37 2.93 -3.92
C GLN A 3 36.72 2.26 -3.61
N ILE A 4 36.91 1.02 -4.04
CA ILE A 4 38.15 0.26 -3.86
C ILE A 4 39.36 0.93 -4.54
N LYS A 5 39.15 1.52 -5.73
CA LYS A 5 40.20 2.27 -6.44
C LYS A 5 40.56 3.57 -5.72
N SER A 6 39.55 4.26 -5.17
CA SER A 6 39.74 5.49 -4.39
C SER A 6 40.55 5.25 -3.11
N TYR A 7 40.20 4.22 -2.33
CA TYR A 7 40.93 3.86 -1.10
C TYR A 7 42.39 3.44 -1.35
N ARG A 8 42.64 2.72 -2.46
CA ARG A 8 44.01 2.33 -2.83
C ARG A 8 44.87 3.53 -3.27
N GLN A 9 44.27 4.52 -3.94
CA GLN A 9 44.97 5.74 -4.34
C GLN A 9 45.25 6.68 -3.16
N ALA A 10 44.34 6.73 -2.18
CA ALA A 10 44.47 7.56 -0.99
C ALA A 10 45.47 7.04 0.07
N LYS A 11 46.05 5.83 -0.13
CA LYS A 11 46.94 5.16 0.85
C LYS A 11 46.37 5.15 2.27
N THR A 12 45.06 5.00 2.41
CA THR A 12 44.39 5.00 3.71
C THR A 12 44.90 3.82 4.54
N VAL A 13 45.52 4.11 5.69
CA VAL A 13 46.03 3.10 6.61
C VAL A 13 44.91 2.76 7.61
N ALA A 14 44.74 1.48 7.92
CA ALA A 14 43.82 1.05 8.97
C ALA A 14 44.21 1.71 10.30
N THR A 15 43.23 2.24 11.03
CA THR A 15 43.47 2.74 12.39
C THR A 15 43.86 1.59 13.31
N GLN A 16 44.53 1.89 14.43
CA GLN A 16 44.89 0.87 15.41
C GLN A 16 43.67 0.07 15.91
N GLU A 17 42.50 0.73 15.99
CA GLU A 17 41.23 0.08 16.32
C GLU A 17 40.82 -0.99 15.30
N ILE A 18 40.91 -0.67 13.99
CA ILE A 18 40.58 -1.61 12.91
C ILE A 18 41.56 -2.78 12.91
N ILE A 19 42.86 -2.50 13.12
CA ILE A 19 43.91 -3.53 13.22
C ILE A 19 43.57 -4.50 14.37
N ASN A 20 43.25 -3.97 15.55
CA ASN A 20 42.92 -4.80 16.72
C ASN A 20 41.65 -5.66 16.50
N LYS A 21 40.63 -5.14 15.80
CA LYS A 21 39.41 -5.90 15.44
C LYS A 21 39.71 -7.05 14.47
N TRP A 22 40.54 -6.81 13.45
CA TRP A 22 40.97 -7.85 12.50
C TRP A 22 41.83 -8.91 13.17
N ASP A 23 42.77 -8.50 14.03
CA ASP A 23 43.63 -9.43 14.77
C ASP A 23 42.82 -10.35 15.69
N TYR A 24 41.75 -9.85 16.32
CA TYR A 24 40.84 -10.70 17.10
C TYR A 24 40.09 -11.71 16.23
N LEU A 25 39.52 -11.27 15.10
CA LEU A 25 38.76 -12.15 14.19
C LEU A 25 39.65 -13.25 13.57
N LEU A 26 40.87 -12.89 13.20
CA LEU A 26 41.78 -13.80 12.49
C LEU A 26 42.51 -14.74 13.44
N ASN A 27 42.85 -14.31 14.65
CA ASN A 27 43.69 -15.07 15.57
C ASN A 27 42.94 -15.63 16.79
N ASN A 28 41.62 -15.40 16.88
CA ASN A 28 40.75 -15.89 17.95
C ASN A 28 41.36 -15.63 19.36
N SER A 29 41.90 -14.42 19.54
CA SER A 29 42.75 -14.06 20.68
C SER A 29 41.94 -13.99 21.98
N LYS A 30 42.51 -14.49 23.09
CA LYS A 30 41.94 -14.40 24.46
C LYS A 30 42.16 -13.03 25.15
N ALA A 31 42.76 -12.04 24.48
CA ALA A 31 42.77 -10.66 24.99
C ALA A 31 41.35 -10.08 24.96
N GLU A 32 41.09 -9.01 25.75
CA GLU A 32 39.76 -8.37 25.84
C GLU A 32 39.09 -8.28 24.46
N ASN A 33 37.89 -8.84 24.34
CA ASN A 33 37.11 -8.78 23.11
C ASN A 33 37.01 -7.31 22.64
N PRO A 34 37.60 -6.91 21.50
CA PRO A 34 37.51 -5.54 20.98
C PRO A 34 36.11 -5.24 20.43
N PHE A 35 35.29 -6.28 20.27
CA PHE A 35 33.83 -6.21 20.14
C PHE A 35 33.15 -6.30 21.51
N LYS A 36 33.78 -5.78 22.60
CA LYS A 36 33.07 -5.41 23.83
C LYS A 36 31.75 -4.83 23.35
N LYS A 37 30.63 -5.51 23.63
CA LYS A 37 29.30 -5.02 23.28
C LYS A 37 29.22 -3.65 23.94
N SER A 38 29.52 -2.59 23.19
CA SER A 38 29.00 -1.29 23.55
C SER A 38 27.51 -1.53 23.60
N ARG A 39 26.90 -1.22 24.74
CA ARG A 39 25.45 -1.18 24.84
C ARG A 39 24.95 -0.41 23.61
N SER A 40 23.90 -0.93 22.99
CA SER A 40 23.33 -0.38 21.77
C SER A 40 21.84 -0.58 21.85
N VAL A 41 21.09 0.39 21.34
CA VAL A 41 19.64 0.31 21.20
C VAL A 41 19.34 0.39 19.72
N GLN A 42 18.66 -0.63 19.20
CA GLN A 42 18.15 -0.62 17.83
C GLN A 42 17.05 0.46 17.72
N PRO A 43 16.79 0.98 16.51
CA PRO A 43 15.77 2.01 16.31
C PRO A 43 14.44 1.62 16.94
N LEU A 44 13.93 2.47 17.83
CA LEU A 44 12.74 2.21 18.63
C LEU A 44 11.46 2.55 17.86
N LEU A 45 11.47 3.60 17.02
CA LEU A 45 10.26 4.07 16.38
C LEU A 45 9.66 3.01 15.47
N LYS A 46 8.32 3.01 15.42
CA LYS A 46 7.52 2.13 14.59
C LYS A 46 6.81 2.89 13.47
N SER A 47 7.30 4.08 13.16
CA SER A 47 6.83 4.96 12.10
C SER A 47 8.01 5.49 11.27
N ALA A 48 7.71 5.87 10.05
CA ALA A 48 8.59 6.62 9.16
C ALA A 48 7.74 7.69 8.46
N TRP A 49 7.21 8.64 9.24
CA TRP A 49 6.23 9.60 8.76
C TRP A 49 6.87 10.82 8.06
N GLY A 50 6.06 11.51 7.27
CA GLY A 50 6.40 12.74 6.56
C GLY A 50 5.54 13.93 6.98
N GLN A 51 5.78 15.09 6.38
CA GLN A 51 5.06 16.34 6.70
C GLN A 51 4.02 16.74 5.65
N GLY A 52 3.99 16.03 4.52
CA GLY A 52 3.20 16.37 3.35
C GLY A 52 1.88 15.62 3.29
N LYS A 53 1.50 15.25 2.06
CA LYS A 53 0.25 14.57 1.69
C LYS A 53 -0.10 13.44 2.68
N PHE A 54 -1.38 13.32 3.01
CA PHE A 54 -1.96 12.41 4.02
C PHE A 54 -1.66 12.80 5.47
N TYR A 55 -0.41 13.17 5.79
CA TYR A 55 -0.06 13.59 7.15
C TYR A 55 -0.60 14.98 7.50
N ASN A 56 -0.70 15.87 6.50
CA ASN A 56 -1.15 17.24 6.67
C ASN A 56 -2.62 17.48 6.33
N ASP A 57 -3.44 16.45 6.07
CA ASP A 57 -4.80 16.60 5.52
C ASP A 57 -5.74 17.50 6.36
N LEU A 58 -5.46 17.66 7.65
CA LEU A 58 -6.20 18.54 8.56
C LEU A 58 -5.49 19.88 8.87
N CYS A 59 -4.27 20.09 8.36
CA CYS A 59 -3.60 21.38 8.46
C CYS A 59 -4.35 22.45 7.63
N PRO A 60 -4.30 23.73 8.07
CA PRO A 60 -4.99 24.81 7.39
C PRO A 60 -4.44 25.04 5.97
N SER A 61 -5.26 25.61 5.11
CA SER A 61 -4.91 25.89 3.71
C SER A 61 -5.30 27.30 3.31
N ASP A 62 -4.49 27.92 2.46
CA ASP A 62 -4.76 29.21 1.81
C ASP A 62 -4.57 29.09 0.29
N GLU A 63 -4.56 30.23 -0.40
CA GLU A 63 -4.36 30.32 -1.86
C GLU A 63 -3.01 29.74 -2.35
N ASN A 64 -2.00 29.64 -1.49
CA ASN A 64 -0.68 29.08 -1.78
C ASN A 64 -0.61 27.58 -1.49
N GLY A 65 -1.70 26.99 -0.96
CA GLY A 65 -1.82 25.56 -0.71
C GLY A 65 -2.04 25.22 0.76
N ARG A 66 -1.94 23.93 1.05
CA ARG A 66 -2.10 23.40 2.41
C ARG A 66 -0.78 23.50 3.16
N ALA A 67 -0.83 23.97 4.39
CA ALA A 67 0.33 24.00 5.26
C ALA A 67 0.89 22.59 5.49
N VAL A 68 2.21 22.46 5.59
CA VAL A 68 2.84 21.21 6.03
C VAL A 68 2.67 21.04 7.53
N VAL A 69 2.80 19.82 8.05
CA VAL A 69 2.66 19.53 9.49
C VAL A 69 3.62 20.36 10.35
N GLY A 70 4.87 20.50 9.91
CA GLY A 70 5.95 21.10 10.68
C GLY A 70 6.73 20.03 11.47
N CYS A 71 8.06 20.11 11.42
CA CYS A 71 8.95 19.07 11.95
C CYS A 71 8.82 18.84 13.45
N VAL A 72 8.52 19.89 14.22
CA VAL A 72 8.29 19.81 15.67
C VAL A 72 7.03 18.99 15.97
N ALA A 73 5.93 19.27 15.27
CA ALA A 73 4.67 18.57 15.46
C ALA A 73 4.77 17.11 15.04
N LEU A 74 5.39 16.86 13.88
CA LEU A 74 5.60 15.51 13.37
C LEU A 74 6.44 14.67 14.32
N SER A 75 7.55 15.23 14.85
CA SER A 75 8.43 14.52 15.78
C SER A 75 7.68 14.15 17.08
N MET A 76 6.85 15.06 17.58
CA MET A 76 6.02 14.78 18.75
C MET A 76 4.97 13.69 18.45
N ALA A 77 4.30 13.77 17.30
CA ALA A 77 3.29 12.81 16.88
C ALA A 77 3.85 11.39 16.71
N GLN A 78 5.05 11.24 16.12
CA GLN A 78 5.71 9.94 15.99
C GLN A 78 6.08 9.33 17.36
N ILE A 79 6.56 10.13 18.32
CA ILE A 79 6.81 9.66 19.70
C ILE A 79 5.50 9.25 20.39
N MET A 80 4.42 10.00 20.18
CA MET A 80 3.11 9.65 20.71
C MET A 80 2.54 8.38 20.10
N TYR A 81 2.73 8.16 18.80
CA TYR A 81 2.35 6.92 18.12
C TYR A 81 3.17 5.74 18.62
N TYR A 82 4.50 5.91 18.83
CA TYR A 82 5.34 4.90 19.46
C TYR A 82 4.79 4.48 20.83
N HIS A 83 4.44 5.44 21.69
CA HIS A 83 3.82 5.14 22.98
C HIS A 83 2.36 4.69 22.90
N ARG A 84 1.68 4.92 21.76
CA ARG A 84 0.22 4.84 21.60
C ARG A 84 -0.53 5.52 22.75
N TYR A 85 -0.10 6.75 23.09
CA TYR A 85 -0.59 7.48 24.27
C TYR A 85 -0.63 9.00 24.05
N PRO A 86 -1.69 9.71 24.56
CA PRO A 86 -2.83 9.21 25.34
C PRO A 86 -4.00 8.78 24.45
N GLN A 87 -4.97 8.05 25.02
CA GLN A 87 -6.24 7.78 24.35
C GLN A 87 -7.13 9.03 24.24
N THR A 88 -7.08 9.92 25.23
CA THR A 88 -7.84 11.18 25.25
C THR A 88 -6.95 12.31 25.74
N GLY A 89 -7.00 13.47 25.07
CA GLY A 89 -6.21 14.63 25.43
C GLY A 89 -6.69 15.33 26.72
N LEU A 90 -6.15 16.52 26.97
CA LEU A 90 -6.47 17.35 28.13
C LEU A 90 -6.57 18.84 27.76
N GLY A 91 -7.64 19.48 28.21
CA GLY A 91 -7.85 20.92 28.01
C GLY A 91 -8.06 21.32 26.56
N GLU A 92 -7.85 22.60 26.27
CA GLU A 92 -8.02 23.21 24.95
C GLU A 92 -6.92 24.26 24.72
N TYR A 93 -6.67 24.62 23.47
CA TYR A 93 -5.73 25.67 23.12
C TYR A 93 -6.15 26.40 21.85
N SER A 94 -5.97 27.72 21.81
CA SER A 94 -6.14 28.52 20.61
C SER A 94 -5.17 29.68 20.49
N TYR A 95 -4.99 30.11 19.25
CA TYR A 95 -4.22 31.27 18.85
C TYR A 95 -4.67 31.74 17.46
N THR A 96 -4.19 32.90 17.02
CA THR A 96 -4.58 33.46 15.72
C THR A 96 -3.36 33.59 14.81
N LEU A 97 -3.51 33.18 13.56
CA LEU A 97 -2.53 33.40 12.49
C LEU A 97 -3.11 34.38 11.47
N SER A 98 -2.28 35.29 10.95
CA SER A 98 -2.73 36.33 10.01
C SER A 98 -3.39 35.75 8.75
N ASN A 99 -2.93 34.58 8.29
CA ASN A 99 -3.38 33.97 7.04
C ASN A 99 -4.50 32.94 7.22
N TYR A 100 -4.70 32.43 8.45
CA TYR A 100 -5.63 31.32 8.72
C TYR A 100 -6.72 31.66 9.74
N GLY A 101 -6.66 32.83 10.37
CA GLY A 101 -7.60 33.21 11.42
C GLY A 101 -7.34 32.44 12.72
N GLU A 102 -8.42 32.11 13.44
CA GLU A 102 -8.35 31.36 14.69
C GLU A 102 -8.02 29.89 14.41
N ILE A 103 -6.98 29.41 15.10
CA ILE A 103 -6.60 28.01 15.20
C ILE A 103 -7.00 27.55 16.61
N TYR A 104 -7.82 26.51 16.71
CA TYR A 104 -8.37 26.01 17.97
C TYR A 104 -8.46 24.48 17.96
N VAL A 105 -8.12 23.86 19.09
CA VAL A 105 -8.36 22.43 19.37
C VAL A 105 -8.83 22.25 20.81
N ASN A 106 -9.88 21.45 21.00
CA ASN A 106 -10.28 20.91 22.29
C ASN A 106 -9.71 19.49 22.46
N PHE A 107 -8.56 19.38 23.12
CA PHE A 107 -7.90 18.11 23.37
C PHE A 107 -8.69 17.24 24.36
N GLY A 108 -9.36 17.85 25.33
CA GLY A 108 -10.15 17.16 26.35
C GLY A 108 -11.36 16.40 25.80
N GLU A 109 -11.88 16.82 24.65
CA GLU A 109 -12.96 16.14 23.91
C GLU A 109 -12.45 15.25 22.76
N THR A 110 -11.13 15.20 22.55
CA THR A 110 -10.53 14.43 21.46
C THR A 110 -10.07 13.06 21.94
N THR A 111 -10.54 12.01 21.26
CA THR A 111 -9.98 10.66 21.35
C THR A 111 -9.05 10.38 20.17
N TYR A 112 -7.87 9.82 20.45
CA TYR A 112 -6.89 9.40 19.45
C TYR A 112 -6.97 7.90 19.25
N ASN A 113 -7.34 7.46 18.05
CA ASN A 113 -7.38 6.04 17.71
C ASN A 113 -6.07 5.65 17.00
N TYR A 114 -5.11 5.13 17.75
CA TYR A 114 -3.83 4.69 17.20
C TYR A 114 -3.95 3.47 16.27
N ASP A 115 -5.05 2.71 16.34
CA ASP A 115 -5.26 1.58 15.43
C ASP A 115 -5.53 2.04 13.99
N GLY A 116 -5.98 3.29 13.80
CA GLY A 116 -6.10 3.93 12.49
C GLY A 116 -4.80 4.54 11.95
N MET A 117 -3.69 4.39 12.67
CA MET A 117 -2.35 4.89 12.31
C MET A 117 -1.42 3.71 12.04
N TYR A 118 -0.43 3.87 11.15
CA TYR A 118 0.48 2.80 10.74
C TYR A 118 1.84 3.34 10.30
N TYR A 119 2.80 2.45 10.05
CA TYR A 119 4.22 2.79 9.84
C TYR A 119 4.48 3.94 8.86
N MET A 120 3.89 3.90 7.67
CA MET A 120 4.07 4.91 6.62
C MET A 120 2.80 5.00 5.77
N LEU A 121 2.25 6.20 5.59
CA LEU A 121 0.96 6.36 4.92
C LEU A 121 1.05 6.14 3.41
N MET A 122 0.33 5.14 2.91
CA MET A 122 0.08 4.92 1.48
C MET A 122 -1.28 5.47 1.04
N ASN A 123 -2.21 5.56 1.98
CA ASN A 123 -3.57 6.05 1.82
C ASN A 123 -3.88 7.11 2.90
N PRO A 124 -4.88 7.99 2.69
CA PRO A 124 -5.33 8.93 3.70
C PRO A 124 -5.63 8.26 5.05
N SER A 125 -5.15 8.84 6.15
CA SER A 125 -5.48 8.41 7.51
C SER A 125 -5.91 9.63 8.31
N TYR A 126 -7.22 9.73 8.57
CA TYR A 126 -7.78 10.80 9.39
C TYR A 126 -7.14 10.84 10.79
N GLU A 127 -6.93 9.67 11.40
CA GLU A 127 -6.33 9.57 12.74
C GLU A 127 -4.90 10.11 12.77
N THR A 128 -4.07 9.77 11.78
CA THR A 128 -2.70 10.27 11.68
C THR A 128 -2.67 11.79 11.42
N ALA A 129 -3.52 12.28 10.51
CA ALA A 129 -3.63 13.71 10.23
C ALA A 129 -4.12 14.51 11.44
N LYS A 130 -5.07 13.96 12.20
CA LYS A 130 -5.59 14.53 13.47
C LYS A 130 -4.51 14.63 14.51
N LEU A 131 -3.76 13.56 14.76
CA LEU A 131 -2.66 13.58 15.72
C LEU A 131 -1.61 14.63 15.34
N ASN A 132 -1.20 14.66 14.07
CA ASN A 132 -0.23 15.64 13.56
C ASN A 132 -0.71 17.09 13.71
N TYR A 133 -1.94 17.38 13.29
CA TYR A 133 -2.53 18.72 13.43
C TYR A 133 -2.62 19.14 14.89
N HIS A 134 -3.08 18.26 15.78
CA HIS A 134 -3.22 18.54 17.21
C HIS A 134 -1.86 18.78 17.86
N CYS A 135 -0.84 17.99 17.50
CA CYS A 135 0.54 18.22 17.91
C CYS A 135 0.99 19.63 17.49
N GLY A 136 0.71 20.05 16.25
CA GLY A 136 1.03 21.41 15.79
C GLY A 136 0.30 22.50 16.55
N VAL A 137 -1.01 22.36 16.78
CA VAL A 137 -1.77 23.35 17.54
C VAL A 137 -1.22 23.50 18.95
N SER A 138 -0.93 22.39 19.65
CA SER A 138 -0.46 22.41 21.04
C SER A 138 0.88 23.13 21.26
N VAL A 139 1.72 23.22 20.23
CA VAL A 139 3.02 23.94 20.30
C VAL A 139 2.95 25.36 19.72
N GLY A 140 1.75 25.84 19.35
CA GLY A 140 1.55 27.15 18.75
C GLY A 140 2.17 27.27 17.36
N MET A 141 1.98 26.26 16.51
CA MET A 141 2.59 26.17 15.18
C MET A 141 2.26 27.39 14.30
N ASN A 142 3.29 28.04 13.77
CA ASN A 142 3.14 29.00 12.68
C ASN A 142 3.08 28.24 11.35
N TYR A 143 1.86 27.90 10.93
CA TYR A 143 1.61 27.10 9.73
C TYR A 143 2.01 27.84 8.43
N SER A 144 2.54 27.12 7.45
CA SER A 144 2.76 27.63 6.08
C SER A 144 2.91 26.48 5.08
N PRO A 145 2.50 26.62 3.81
CA PRO A 145 2.76 25.62 2.77
C PRO A 145 4.25 25.41 2.50
N ASN A 146 5.09 26.41 2.77
CA ASN A 146 6.53 26.37 2.50
C ASN A 146 7.38 25.95 3.71
N GLY A 147 6.74 25.60 4.84
CA GLY A 147 7.44 25.22 6.06
C GLY A 147 6.76 25.79 7.30
N SER A 148 6.21 24.92 8.14
CA SER A 148 5.58 25.28 9.40
C SER A 148 6.59 25.23 10.54
N ALA A 149 6.58 26.23 11.43
CA ALA A 149 7.59 26.40 12.48
C ALA A 149 7.00 26.52 13.89
N ALA A 150 7.66 25.86 14.85
CA ALA A 150 7.40 25.98 16.29
C ALA A 150 8.72 25.86 17.06
N LEU A 151 8.71 26.23 18.35
CA LEU A 151 9.91 26.20 19.19
C LEU A 151 9.98 24.90 20.00
N SER A 152 11.16 24.26 20.03
CA SER A 152 11.36 23.00 20.75
C SER A 152 11.05 23.08 22.25
N HIS A 153 11.22 24.24 22.87
CA HIS A 153 10.90 24.44 24.29
C HIS A 153 9.40 24.43 24.61
N ASN A 154 8.52 24.48 23.61
CA ASN A 154 7.06 24.36 23.81
C ASN A 154 6.63 22.89 23.97
N VAL A 155 7.43 21.94 23.48
CA VAL A 155 7.10 20.50 23.43
C VAL A 155 6.81 19.90 24.82
N PRO A 156 7.60 20.16 25.88
CA PRO A 156 7.30 19.63 27.22
C PRO A 156 5.92 20.03 27.74
N ASN A 157 5.58 21.31 27.63
CA ASN A 157 4.30 21.83 28.10
C ASN A 157 3.14 21.27 27.28
N ALA A 158 3.30 21.10 25.97
CA ALA A 158 2.29 20.47 25.13
C ALA A 158 2.03 19.01 25.54
N LEU A 159 3.11 18.21 25.69
CA LEU A 159 3.03 16.81 26.11
C LEU A 159 2.32 16.65 27.46
N ILE A 160 2.69 17.46 28.45
CA ILE A 160 2.14 17.36 29.82
C ILE A 160 0.71 17.91 29.87
N ASN A 161 0.48 19.12 29.36
CA ASN A 161 -0.78 19.83 29.58
C ASN A 161 -1.87 19.45 28.57
N ASN A 162 -1.53 19.00 27.37
CA ASN A 162 -2.49 18.64 26.32
C ASN A 162 -2.56 17.14 26.05
N PHE A 163 -1.49 16.40 26.34
CA PHE A 163 -1.38 14.97 26.05
C PHE A 163 -1.10 14.08 27.26
N ARG A 164 -1.24 14.62 28.48
CA ARG A 164 -1.22 13.86 29.75
C ARG A 164 0.07 13.08 30.03
N TYR A 165 1.18 13.43 29.38
CA TYR A 165 2.48 12.85 29.73
C TYR A 165 2.85 13.23 31.16
N ALA A 166 3.49 12.30 31.87
CA ALA A 166 3.85 12.50 33.27
C ALA A 166 5.06 13.42 33.42
N ASP A 167 6.01 13.32 32.48
CA ASP A 167 7.19 14.17 32.43
C ASP A 167 7.64 14.37 30.98
N ALA A 168 8.37 15.46 30.77
CA ALA A 168 9.11 15.82 29.57
C ALA A 168 9.97 17.03 29.94
N GLN A 169 11.25 17.05 29.58
CA GLN A 169 12.17 18.11 29.99
C GLN A 169 13.00 18.61 28.82
N HIS A 170 13.07 19.94 28.63
CA HIS A 170 13.82 20.57 27.54
C HIS A 170 15.24 20.94 27.97
N HIS A 171 16.21 20.62 27.11
CA HIS A 171 17.62 20.87 27.37
C HIS A 171 18.30 21.49 26.14
N ILE A 172 19.30 22.33 26.40
CA ILE A 172 20.14 22.96 25.38
C ILE A 172 21.55 22.42 25.52
N ARG A 173 22.12 21.88 24.43
CA ARG A 173 23.43 21.21 24.42
C ARG A 173 24.57 22.04 25.00
N ALA A 174 24.54 23.36 24.78
CA ALA A 174 25.58 24.28 25.24
C ALA A 174 25.71 24.34 26.78
N SER A 175 24.71 23.86 27.52
CA SER A 175 24.70 23.82 28.99
C SER A 175 25.34 22.55 29.57
N TYR A 176 25.80 21.62 28.73
CA TYR A 176 26.26 20.29 29.14
C TYR A 176 27.66 19.98 28.63
N SER A 177 28.41 19.18 29.38
CA SER A 177 29.61 18.52 28.85
C SER A 177 29.22 17.48 27.78
N ASP A 178 30.18 17.09 26.95
CA ASP A 178 29.95 16.03 25.95
C ASP A 178 29.53 14.72 26.62
N GLU A 179 30.16 14.38 27.75
CA GLU A 179 29.86 13.18 28.52
C GLU A 179 28.43 13.21 29.08
N ASP A 180 28.04 14.31 29.75
CA ASP A 180 26.71 14.43 30.35
C ASP A 180 25.61 14.41 29.29
N TRP A 181 25.82 15.09 28.16
CA TRP A 181 24.87 15.09 27.05
C TRP A 181 24.68 13.70 26.45
N ASN A 182 25.78 12.99 26.17
CA ASN A 182 25.70 11.63 25.62
C ASN A 182 25.09 10.64 26.61
N ASN A 183 25.38 10.78 27.91
CA ASN A 183 24.80 9.94 28.97
C ASN A 183 23.29 10.14 29.08
N MET A 184 22.82 11.39 29.04
CA MET A 184 21.40 11.75 29.05
C MET A 184 20.64 11.14 27.86
N LEU A 185 21.17 11.29 26.64
CA LEU A 185 20.54 10.69 25.46
C LEU A 185 20.48 9.16 25.55
N LYS A 186 21.57 8.51 25.97
CA LYS A 186 21.61 7.05 26.07
C LYS A 186 20.72 6.52 27.18
N SER A 187 20.63 7.19 28.34
CA SER A 187 19.77 6.74 29.44
C SER A 187 18.30 6.70 29.05
N ASN A 188 17.86 7.65 28.21
CA ASN A 188 16.51 7.65 27.64
C ASN A 188 16.29 6.45 26.72
N LEU A 189 17.19 6.25 25.76
CA LEU A 189 17.09 5.13 24.80
C LEU A 189 17.17 3.78 25.50
N ASP A 190 18.03 3.67 26.50
CA ASP A 190 18.17 2.51 27.37
C ASP A 190 16.90 2.21 28.19
N ALA A 191 16.11 3.25 28.48
CA ALA A 191 14.79 3.17 29.10
C ALA A 191 13.65 3.01 28.07
N LYS A 192 13.98 2.77 26.79
CA LYS A 192 13.05 2.68 25.67
C LYS A 192 12.24 3.96 25.42
N LEU A 193 12.83 5.12 25.69
CA LEU A 193 12.24 6.44 25.46
C LEU A 193 12.96 7.13 24.27
N PRO A 194 12.33 7.22 23.09
CA PRO A 194 12.84 8.04 22.00
C PRO A 194 12.94 9.50 22.43
N VAL A 195 13.99 10.17 21.97
CA VAL A 195 14.31 11.54 22.36
C VAL A 195 13.94 12.48 21.23
N PHE A 196 13.04 13.43 21.49
CA PHE A 196 12.84 14.55 20.58
C PHE A 196 14.13 15.37 20.52
N TYR A 197 14.60 15.69 19.32
CA TYR A 197 15.83 16.45 19.12
C TYR A 197 15.62 17.56 18.11
N SER A 198 16.41 18.61 18.21
CA SER A 198 16.50 19.62 17.15
C SER A 198 17.91 20.16 17.04
N GLY A 199 18.24 20.57 15.83
CA GLY A 199 19.51 21.18 15.47
C GLY A 199 19.28 22.22 14.40
N SER A 200 20.33 22.91 14.01
CA SER A 200 20.26 23.95 12.99
C SER A 200 21.57 24.09 12.26
N SER A 201 21.56 24.87 11.19
CA SER A 201 22.75 25.47 10.62
C SER A 201 22.49 26.88 10.14
N VAL A 202 23.58 27.61 9.89
CA VAL A 202 23.52 28.96 9.29
C VAL A 202 22.90 28.91 7.88
N ALA A 203 23.07 27.79 7.16
CA ALA A 203 22.63 27.64 5.78
C ALA A 203 21.19 27.10 5.65
N ASN A 204 20.73 26.26 6.58
CA ASN A 204 19.47 25.52 6.44
C ASN A 204 18.39 25.88 7.47
N GLY A 205 18.68 26.78 8.42
CA GLY A 205 17.75 27.08 9.52
C GLY A 205 17.68 25.93 10.53
N GLY A 206 16.64 25.93 11.37
CA GLY A 206 16.42 24.88 12.37
C GLY A 206 15.54 23.73 11.86
N HIS A 207 15.80 22.51 12.32
CA HIS A 207 15.00 21.32 12.05
C HIS A 207 14.84 20.49 13.32
N ALA A 208 13.70 19.82 13.45
CA ALA A 208 13.39 18.91 14.56
C ALA A 208 13.18 17.49 14.03
N PHE A 209 13.63 16.52 14.81
CA PHE A 209 13.75 15.11 14.43
C PHE A 209 13.82 14.26 15.70
N ILE A 210 13.94 12.95 15.57
CA ILE A 210 13.94 12.03 16.72
C ILE A 210 15.23 11.23 16.75
N ILE A 211 15.80 11.09 17.93
CA ILE A 211 16.81 10.07 18.22
C ILE A 211 16.10 8.88 18.84
N ASP A 212 16.21 7.72 18.22
CA ASP A 212 15.49 6.51 18.64
C ASP A 212 16.37 5.26 18.72
N GLY A 213 17.69 5.42 18.56
CA GLY A 213 18.64 4.32 18.70
C GLY A 213 20.06 4.83 18.82
N TYR A 214 21.00 3.96 19.17
CA TYR A 214 22.42 4.30 19.18
C TYR A 214 23.33 3.07 19.01
N GLU A 215 24.49 3.32 18.40
CA GLU A 215 25.59 2.38 18.25
C GLU A 215 26.87 3.02 18.79
N ASN A 216 27.61 2.31 19.64
CA ASN A 216 28.85 2.80 20.25
C ASN A 216 28.64 4.12 21.04
N THR A 217 29.69 4.93 21.20
CA THR A 217 29.66 6.06 22.14
C THR A 217 28.95 7.29 21.59
N ASN A 218 29.06 7.62 20.29
CA ASN A 218 28.60 8.92 19.77
C ASN A 218 27.79 8.82 18.46
N TYR A 219 27.41 7.61 18.04
CA TYR A 219 26.54 7.42 16.87
C TYR A 219 25.12 7.10 17.32
N TYR A 220 24.18 7.89 16.81
CA TYR A 220 22.77 7.79 17.14
C TYR A 220 21.98 7.55 15.86
N HIS A 221 20.91 6.75 15.95
CA HIS A 221 19.95 6.63 14.87
C HIS A 221 19.02 7.83 14.90
N PHE A 222 18.77 8.42 13.73
CA PHE A 222 17.91 9.59 13.56
C PHE A 222 16.76 9.27 12.61
N ASP A 223 15.54 9.62 13.03
CA ASP A 223 14.39 9.77 12.15
C ASP A 223 14.17 11.26 11.84
N TRP A 224 14.32 11.64 10.56
CA TRP A 224 14.27 13.04 10.14
C TRP A 224 12.86 13.58 9.85
N GLY A 225 11.84 12.72 9.88
CA GLY A 225 10.46 13.08 9.55
C GLY A 225 10.24 13.36 8.05
N TRP A 226 10.93 12.62 7.18
CA TRP A 226 10.87 12.74 5.71
C TRP A 226 10.52 11.42 5.02
N ASP A 227 9.47 10.75 5.49
CA ASP A 227 9.00 9.49 4.90
C ASP A 227 10.10 8.41 4.90
N GLY A 228 10.90 8.38 5.99
CA GLY A 228 12.05 7.49 6.14
C GLY A 228 13.30 7.88 5.35
N GLN A 229 13.24 8.90 4.49
CA GLN A 229 14.38 9.31 3.68
C GLN A 229 15.50 9.90 4.53
N GLY A 230 16.71 9.37 4.35
CA GLY A 230 17.91 9.81 5.07
C GLY A 230 18.02 9.30 6.50
N ASN A 231 17.01 8.57 7.02
CA ASN A 231 17.07 7.94 8.33
C ASN A 231 18.30 7.03 8.43
N GLY A 232 18.92 7.01 9.61
CA GLY A 232 20.11 6.17 9.83
C GLY A 232 20.99 6.67 10.96
N TYR A 233 22.18 6.07 11.07
CA TYR A 233 23.14 6.39 12.11
C TYR A 233 24.05 7.55 11.73
N PHE A 234 24.06 8.59 12.56
CA PHE A 234 24.92 9.77 12.40
C PHE A 234 25.73 10.00 13.67
N HIS A 235 26.93 10.57 13.50
CA HIS A 235 27.69 11.05 14.63
C HIS A 235 27.03 12.31 15.19
N ILE A 236 26.93 12.45 16.51
CA ILE A 236 26.18 13.55 17.15
C ILE A 236 26.66 14.95 16.73
N ASP A 237 27.94 15.11 16.39
CA ASP A 237 28.53 16.37 15.92
C ASP A 237 28.53 16.56 14.40
N ASN A 238 27.92 15.63 13.64
CA ASN A 238 27.88 15.67 12.17
C ASN A 238 26.52 15.18 11.67
N LEU A 239 25.51 16.04 11.82
CA LEU A 239 24.12 15.79 11.47
C LEU A 239 23.85 16.29 10.05
N ASN A 240 24.31 15.54 9.05
CA ASN A 240 24.31 15.97 7.66
C ASN A 240 23.48 15.11 6.68
N PRO A 241 22.19 14.87 6.97
CA PRO A 241 21.35 14.01 6.15
C PRO A 241 21.13 14.61 4.77
N MET A 242 21.32 13.81 3.72
CA MET A 242 20.98 14.16 2.33
C MET A 242 21.59 15.49 1.83
N GLY A 243 22.70 15.94 2.43
CA GLY A 243 23.39 17.19 2.07
C GLY A 243 22.93 18.44 2.83
N TYR A 244 21.97 18.32 3.76
CA TYR A 244 21.68 19.33 4.77
C TYR A 244 22.72 19.30 5.90
N ASP A 245 22.71 20.30 6.77
CA ASP A 245 23.51 20.33 8.00
C ASP A 245 22.67 20.89 9.16
N PHE A 246 22.66 20.16 10.29
CA PHE A 246 21.96 20.54 11.52
C PHE A 246 22.88 20.47 12.76
N SER A 247 24.20 20.54 12.56
CA SER A 247 25.22 20.24 13.58
C SER A 247 25.48 21.36 14.61
N ILE A 248 24.65 22.41 14.66
CA ILE A 248 24.78 23.50 15.65
C ILE A 248 23.46 23.82 16.36
N PHE A 249 23.56 24.46 17.54
CA PHE A 249 22.43 24.83 18.41
C PHE A 249 21.50 23.66 18.79
N HIS A 250 22.11 22.53 19.15
CA HIS A 250 21.36 21.35 19.51
C HIS A 250 20.50 21.53 20.76
N GLN A 251 19.29 20.98 20.70
CA GLN A 251 18.34 20.92 21.81
C GLN A 251 17.71 19.54 21.82
N CYS A 252 17.21 19.12 22.98
CA CYS A 252 16.40 17.91 23.08
C CYS A 252 15.27 18.08 24.06
N VAL A 253 14.29 17.19 23.96
CA VAL A 253 13.32 16.93 25.03
C VAL A 253 13.46 15.49 25.46
N GLU A 254 13.89 15.30 26.69
CA GLU A 254 14.07 13.98 27.29
C GLU A 254 12.89 13.62 28.22
N ASN A 255 12.92 12.37 28.70
CA ASN A 255 11.99 11.81 29.68
C ASN A 255 10.51 11.91 29.26
N ILE A 256 10.22 11.89 27.96
CA ILE A 256 8.85 11.90 27.41
C ILE A 256 8.17 10.59 27.81
N THR A 257 7.56 10.57 28.99
CA THR A 257 7.14 9.33 29.65
C THR A 257 5.63 9.36 29.93
N PRO A 258 4.87 8.38 29.42
CA PRO A 258 3.49 8.18 29.84
C PRO A 258 3.40 7.92 31.36
N PRO A 259 2.29 8.24 32.03
CA PRO A 259 2.13 7.92 33.45
C PRO A 259 2.18 6.40 33.69
N ALA A 260 2.57 5.97 34.90
CA ALA A 260 2.75 4.56 35.23
C ALA A 260 1.52 3.66 34.99
N ASN A 261 0.32 4.24 34.97
CA ASN A 261 -0.94 3.56 34.70
C ASN A 261 -1.45 3.72 33.26
N ALA A 262 -0.63 4.23 32.33
CA ALA A 262 -1.02 4.47 30.94
C ALA A 262 -1.55 3.20 30.23
N TYR A 263 -1.03 2.04 30.62
CA TYR A 263 -1.33 0.74 30.02
C TYR A 263 -2.08 -0.17 30.99
N SER A 264 -3.06 0.35 31.73
CA SER A 264 -3.80 -0.45 32.74
C SER A 264 -4.95 -1.30 32.16
N ASN A 265 -5.35 -1.05 30.90
CA ASN A 265 -6.40 -1.80 30.18
C ASN A 265 -5.81 -2.39 28.90
N ILE A 266 -4.97 -3.40 29.06
CA ILE A 266 -4.35 -4.13 27.95
C ILE A 266 -5.32 -5.23 27.55
N CYS A 267 -5.64 -5.31 26.25
CA CYS A 267 -6.28 -6.49 25.65
C CYS A 267 -7.76 -6.72 26.10
N SER A 268 -8.74 -6.26 25.29
CA SER A 268 -10.19 -6.51 25.48
C SER A 268 -10.64 -7.80 24.79
N GLU A 269 -11.78 -8.41 25.21
CA GLU A 269 -12.25 -9.69 24.62
C GLU A 269 -12.39 -9.63 23.09
N LEU A 270 -12.97 -8.55 22.56
CA LEU A 270 -13.06 -8.27 21.13
C LEU A 270 -13.07 -6.76 20.87
N ASP A 271 -12.14 -6.30 20.06
CA ASP A 271 -12.12 -4.97 19.48
C ASP A 271 -12.48 -5.03 17.98
N THR A 272 -13.21 -4.03 17.49
CA THR A 272 -13.64 -3.97 16.09
C THR A 272 -13.09 -2.73 15.42
N ILE A 273 -12.24 -2.95 14.42
CA ILE A 273 -11.56 -1.90 13.68
C ILE A 273 -12.28 -1.71 12.35
N THR A 274 -12.73 -0.48 12.11
CA THR A 274 -13.54 -0.10 10.95
C THR A 274 -12.77 0.63 9.86
N SER A 275 -11.47 0.89 10.07
CA SER A 275 -10.59 1.39 9.03
C SER A 275 -10.10 0.23 8.15
N SER A 276 -9.92 0.50 6.86
CA SER A 276 -9.34 -0.47 5.92
C SER A 276 -7.82 -0.59 6.05
N SER A 277 -7.15 0.39 6.65
CA SER A 277 -5.71 0.34 6.92
C SER A 277 -5.42 0.88 8.32
N GLY A 278 -4.35 0.39 8.94
CA GLY A 278 -4.05 0.70 10.32
C GLY A 278 -2.98 -0.20 10.93
N SER A 279 -2.90 -0.18 12.26
CA SER A 279 -2.01 -1.05 13.03
C SER A 279 -2.74 -1.67 14.21
N ILE A 280 -2.28 -2.84 14.66
CA ILE A 280 -2.82 -3.55 15.80
C ILE A 280 -1.68 -3.89 16.74
N SER A 281 -1.87 -3.59 18.03
CA SER A 281 -0.97 -3.99 19.11
C SER A 281 -1.74 -4.67 20.22
N ASP A 282 -1.08 -5.51 21.01
CA ASP A 282 -1.68 -6.10 22.22
C ASP A 282 -2.05 -5.07 23.31
N GLY A 283 -1.53 -3.83 23.21
CA GLY A 283 -1.88 -2.71 24.08
C GLY A 283 -0.93 -2.50 25.26
N SER A 284 0.09 -3.35 25.44
CA SER A 284 1.10 -3.18 26.49
C SER A 284 2.01 -1.97 26.29
N GLY A 285 1.98 -1.37 25.10
CA GLY A 285 2.88 -0.29 24.72
C GLY A 285 4.33 -0.78 24.65
N PRO A 286 5.26 0.02 24.11
CA PRO A 286 6.63 -0.46 23.91
C PRO A 286 7.42 -0.60 25.24
N ILE A 287 6.87 -0.13 26.36
CA ILE A 287 7.55 -0.01 27.66
C ILE A 287 7.19 -1.19 28.60
N ASN A 288 5.96 -1.71 28.55
CA ASN A 288 5.54 -2.86 29.37
C ASN A 288 5.46 -4.14 28.54
N ASN A 289 5.32 -5.27 29.24
CA ASN A 289 4.97 -6.54 28.63
C ASN A 289 3.44 -6.73 28.64
N TYR A 290 2.92 -7.59 27.77
CA TYR A 290 1.50 -7.98 27.80
C TYR A 290 1.16 -8.79 29.07
N PHE A 291 -0.13 -8.89 29.40
CA PHE A 291 -0.59 -9.63 30.58
C PHE A 291 -0.72 -11.14 30.32
N ALA A 292 -0.34 -11.94 31.32
CA ALA A 292 -0.64 -13.37 31.37
C ALA A 292 -2.15 -13.66 31.38
N ASN A 293 -2.56 -14.84 30.88
CA ASN A 293 -3.95 -15.31 30.78
C ASN A 293 -4.87 -14.41 29.94
N SER A 294 -4.31 -13.69 28.97
CA SER A 294 -5.06 -12.85 28.05
C SER A 294 -5.75 -13.70 26.98
N ASN A 295 -6.96 -13.32 26.60
CA ASN A 295 -7.65 -13.84 25.42
C ASN A 295 -8.41 -12.71 24.75
N CYS A 296 -7.82 -12.18 23.69
CA CYS A 296 -8.28 -10.94 23.09
C CYS A 296 -8.31 -11.08 21.59
N SER A 297 -9.19 -10.32 20.97
CA SER A 297 -9.35 -10.40 19.53
C SER A 297 -9.51 -9.03 18.91
N TRP A 298 -9.03 -8.88 17.68
CA TRP A 298 -9.22 -7.71 16.85
C TRP A 298 -9.85 -8.15 15.54
N LEU A 299 -11.08 -7.71 15.30
CA LEU A 299 -11.80 -7.92 14.06
C LEU A 299 -11.64 -6.68 13.18
N VAL A 300 -10.92 -6.83 12.07
CA VAL A 300 -10.91 -5.81 11.02
C VAL A 300 -12.11 -6.06 10.12
N ASN A 301 -13.09 -5.16 10.21
CA ASN A 301 -14.33 -5.16 9.45
C ASN A 301 -14.60 -3.73 8.98
N PRO A 302 -13.97 -3.32 7.87
CA PRO A 302 -13.95 -1.93 7.46
C PRO A 302 -15.32 -1.47 6.97
N ILE A 303 -15.60 -0.18 7.13
CA ILE A 303 -16.78 0.44 6.48
C ILE A 303 -16.53 0.57 4.97
N ASP A 304 -15.29 0.88 4.59
CA ASP A 304 -14.86 0.98 3.21
C ASP A 304 -14.47 -0.39 2.64
N TYR A 305 -14.84 -0.67 1.38
CA TYR A 305 -14.62 -1.98 0.78
C TYR A 305 -13.12 -2.27 0.57
N SER A 306 -12.65 -3.37 1.14
CA SER A 306 -11.40 -4.04 0.81
C SER A 306 -11.71 -5.51 0.55
N ASN A 307 -11.00 -6.14 -0.38
CA ASN A 307 -11.18 -7.57 -0.67
C ASN A 307 -9.92 -8.41 -0.37
N GLU A 308 -8.85 -7.74 0.03
CA GLU A 308 -7.58 -8.34 0.41
C GLU A 308 -6.86 -7.44 1.43
N TYR A 309 -6.08 -8.05 2.31
CA TYR A 309 -5.21 -7.35 3.27
C TYR A 309 -3.77 -7.84 3.17
N GLU A 310 -2.85 -6.88 3.17
CA GLU A 310 -1.43 -7.12 3.42
C GLU A 310 -1.12 -6.85 4.89
N ILE A 311 -0.59 -7.84 5.61
CA ILE A 311 -0.23 -7.74 7.02
C ILE A 311 1.28 -7.80 7.16
N THR A 312 1.86 -6.83 7.88
CA THR A 312 3.30 -6.73 8.13
C THR A 312 3.57 -6.58 9.62
N PHE A 313 4.30 -7.50 10.22
CA PHE A 313 4.74 -7.38 11.62
C PHE A 313 5.88 -6.38 11.74
N ARG A 314 5.78 -5.46 12.72
CA ARG A 314 6.77 -4.43 13.07
C ARG A 314 7.46 -4.70 14.40
N ASP A 315 6.79 -5.45 15.26
CA ASP A 315 7.35 -6.02 16.48
C ASP A 315 6.68 -7.36 16.75
N PHE A 316 7.44 -8.33 17.25
CA PHE A 316 6.90 -9.64 17.60
C PHE A 316 7.83 -10.38 18.56
N LYS A 317 7.37 -10.52 19.80
CA LYS A 317 8.00 -11.35 20.81
C LYS A 317 6.97 -11.84 21.82
N LEU A 318 6.62 -13.12 21.69
CA LEU A 318 5.74 -13.83 22.60
C LEU A 318 6.54 -14.81 23.46
N GLY A 319 6.05 -15.02 24.68
CA GLY A 319 6.53 -16.02 25.62
C GLY A 319 6.24 -17.44 25.15
N ASP A 320 6.92 -18.40 25.79
CA ASP A 320 6.73 -19.81 25.50
C ASP A 320 5.32 -20.26 25.90
N GLY A 321 4.56 -20.82 24.95
CA GLY A 321 3.17 -21.25 25.19
C GLY A 321 2.12 -20.27 24.67
N ASP A 322 2.50 -19.01 24.48
CA ASP A 322 1.61 -17.95 23.98
C ASP A 322 1.48 -18.02 22.46
N THR A 323 0.34 -17.57 21.92
CA THR A 323 0.08 -17.66 20.50
C THR A 323 -0.82 -16.54 19.99
N LEU A 324 -0.45 -15.99 18.83
CA LEU A 324 -1.31 -15.15 18.00
C LEU A 324 -1.84 -15.97 16.81
N TYR A 325 -3.16 -16.00 16.65
CA TYR A 325 -3.86 -16.66 15.55
C TYR A 325 -4.41 -15.62 14.58
N LEU A 326 -4.33 -15.88 13.28
CA LEU A 326 -4.92 -15.06 12.22
C LEU A 326 -5.93 -15.89 11.44
N TYR A 327 -7.17 -15.43 11.37
CA TYR A 327 -8.27 -16.08 10.67
C TYR A 327 -8.81 -15.22 9.54
N SER A 328 -9.15 -15.85 8.42
CA SER A 328 -9.78 -15.23 7.25
C SER A 328 -11.30 -15.21 7.40
N GLY A 329 -11.81 -14.43 8.35
CA GLY A 329 -13.25 -14.29 8.61
C GLY A 329 -13.52 -13.54 9.92
N GLU A 330 -14.77 -13.57 10.37
CA GLU A 330 -15.25 -12.82 11.54
C GLU A 330 -14.98 -13.49 12.90
N ASN A 331 -14.70 -14.79 12.93
CA ASN A 331 -14.64 -15.59 14.15
C ASN A 331 -13.62 -16.73 14.05
N THR A 332 -13.36 -17.41 15.17
CA THR A 332 -12.37 -18.51 15.27
C THR A 332 -12.77 -19.80 14.55
N SER A 333 -13.99 -19.88 13.98
CA SER A 333 -14.42 -20.98 13.10
C SER A 333 -14.08 -20.72 11.62
N ALA A 334 -13.62 -19.51 11.28
CA ALA A 334 -13.17 -19.18 9.93
C ALA A 334 -11.85 -19.89 9.58
N PRO A 335 -11.44 -19.94 8.30
CA PRO A 335 -10.18 -20.54 7.89
C PRO A 335 -8.98 -19.91 8.61
N LEU A 336 -8.18 -20.73 9.28
CA LEU A 336 -6.94 -20.30 9.93
C LEU A 336 -5.88 -20.04 8.85
N ILE A 337 -5.38 -18.80 8.80
CA ILE A 337 -4.29 -18.38 7.91
C ILE A 337 -2.94 -18.67 8.54
N GLY A 338 -2.77 -18.37 9.83
CA GLY A 338 -1.48 -18.49 10.49
C GLY A 338 -1.56 -18.62 12.00
N LYS A 339 -0.54 -19.26 12.56
CA LYS A 339 -0.29 -19.41 14.00
C LYS A 339 1.13 -18.91 14.28
N PHE A 340 1.26 -17.87 15.09
CA PHE A 340 2.53 -17.19 15.37
C PHE A 340 2.89 -17.30 16.86
N PHE A 341 4.16 -17.60 17.16
CA PHE A 341 4.68 -17.79 18.51
C PHE A 341 6.20 -17.55 18.56
N GLY A 342 6.76 -17.36 19.76
CA GLY A 342 8.18 -17.09 19.96
C GLY A 342 8.60 -15.68 19.57
N SER A 343 9.85 -15.52 19.11
CA SER A 343 10.49 -14.20 18.90
C SER A 343 10.93 -13.91 17.46
N ASN A 344 10.63 -14.80 16.52
CA ASN A 344 10.93 -14.56 15.12
C ASN A 344 9.83 -13.68 14.51
N LEU A 345 10.22 -12.56 13.92
CA LEU A 345 9.31 -11.69 13.20
C LEU A 345 8.69 -12.46 12.02
N PRO A 346 7.35 -12.59 11.94
CA PRO A 346 6.70 -13.26 10.82
C PRO A 346 6.95 -12.55 9.48
N GLU A 347 6.99 -13.31 8.39
CA GLU A 347 7.01 -12.76 7.03
C GLU A 347 5.70 -12.04 6.70
N ASN A 348 5.68 -11.22 5.64
CA ASN A 348 4.48 -10.54 5.18
C ASN A 348 3.39 -11.55 4.80
N ILE A 349 2.17 -11.31 5.24
CA ILE A 349 1.03 -12.22 5.05
C ILE A 349 -0.01 -11.55 4.17
N LEU A 350 -0.54 -12.33 3.21
CA LEU A 350 -1.66 -11.93 2.38
C LEU A 350 -2.94 -12.63 2.85
N VAL A 351 -3.97 -11.85 3.16
CA VAL A 351 -5.30 -12.36 3.53
C VAL A 351 -6.29 -12.01 2.43
N GLN A 352 -6.73 -13.01 1.67
CA GLN A 352 -7.70 -12.84 0.57
C GLN A 352 -9.14 -12.86 1.08
N SER A 353 -9.47 -11.89 1.94
CA SER A 353 -10.80 -11.73 2.54
C SER A 353 -11.08 -10.26 2.77
N SER A 354 -12.37 -9.89 2.76
CA SER A 354 -12.81 -8.54 3.10
C SER A 354 -12.81 -8.26 4.60
N ILE A 355 -12.64 -9.30 5.42
CA ILE A 355 -12.57 -9.23 6.89
C ILE A 355 -11.55 -10.23 7.41
N PHE A 356 -10.91 -9.94 8.53
CA PHE A 356 -10.05 -10.90 9.23
C PHE A 356 -10.09 -10.70 10.74
N LEU A 357 -9.80 -11.78 11.47
CA LEU A 357 -9.73 -11.79 12.92
C LEU A 357 -8.33 -12.16 13.37
N LEU A 358 -7.73 -11.33 14.23
CA LEU A 358 -6.59 -11.71 15.05
C LEU A 358 -7.11 -12.15 16.43
N ASN A 359 -6.58 -13.24 16.96
CA ASN A 359 -6.88 -13.69 18.31
C ASN A 359 -5.56 -14.03 19.04
N PHE A 360 -5.28 -13.29 20.12
CA PHE A 360 -4.11 -13.50 20.95
C PHE A 360 -4.51 -14.23 22.22
N ILE A 361 -3.80 -15.31 22.53
CA ILE A 361 -3.96 -16.10 23.75
C ILE A 361 -2.61 -16.19 24.45
N SER A 362 -2.53 -15.72 25.70
CA SER A 362 -1.40 -15.95 26.59
C SER A 362 -1.76 -16.91 27.73
N ASP A 363 -0.79 -17.70 28.18
CA ASP A 363 -0.93 -18.60 29.31
C ASP A 363 -0.55 -17.91 30.64
N SER A 364 -0.38 -18.69 31.72
CA SER A 364 -0.04 -18.16 33.05
C SER A 364 1.45 -17.85 33.25
N SER A 365 2.28 -17.91 32.20
CA SER A 365 3.74 -17.89 32.28
C SER A 365 4.38 -16.59 31.76
N ILE A 366 5.56 -16.67 31.14
CA ILE A 366 6.49 -15.55 30.90
C ILE A 366 5.89 -14.54 29.93
N GLU A 367 5.74 -13.31 30.40
CA GLU A 367 5.29 -12.16 29.59
C GLU A 367 6.47 -11.53 28.83
N GLU A 368 6.24 -11.11 27.59
CA GLU A 368 7.24 -10.48 26.71
C GLU A 368 6.68 -9.19 26.08
N ASN A 369 7.45 -8.54 25.21
CA ASN A 369 7.09 -7.24 24.59
C ASN A 369 5.84 -7.28 23.67
N GLY A 370 5.31 -8.46 23.35
CA GLY A 370 4.07 -8.59 22.57
C GLY A 370 4.26 -8.40 21.07
N PHE A 371 3.32 -7.71 20.42
CA PHE A 371 3.35 -7.52 18.97
C PHE A 371 2.79 -6.17 18.53
N LEU A 372 3.30 -5.72 17.39
CA LEU A 372 2.73 -4.65 16.60
C LEU A 372 2.75 -5.10 15.14
N LEU A 373 1.61 -4.99 14.48
CA LEU A 373 1.51 -5.22 13.04
C LEU A 373 0.76 -4.08 12.36
N ASP A 374 1.09 -3.86 11.09
CA ASP A 374 0.28 -3.06 10.19
C ASP A 374 -0.63 -3.98 9.38
N PHE A 375 -1.80 -3.48 9.02
CA PHE A 375 -2.65 -4.06 7.99
C PHE A 375 -3.01 -2.99 6.96
N ILE A 376 -2.94 -3.34 5.68
CA ILE A 376 -3.28 -2.45 4.57
C ILE A 376 -4.31 -3.16 3.70
N GLY A 377 -5.55 -2.69 3.77
CA GLY A 377 -6.64 -3.11 2.91
C GLY A 377 -6.41 -2.61 1.49
N ARG A 378 -6.56 -3.51 0.54
CA ARG A 378 -6.53 -3.20 -0.89
C ARG A 378 -7.83 -3.67 -1.52
N ASN A 379 -8.29 -2.94 -2.52
CA ASN A 379 -9.32 -3.41 -3.42
C ASN A 379 -8.62 -3.84 -4.71
N ARG A 380 -8.52 -5.15 -4.92
CA ARG A 380 -7.97 -5.71 -6.15
C ARG A 380 -9.09 -6.41 -6.92
N PRO A 381 -9.77 -5.73 -7.87
CA PRO A 381 -10.90 -6.31 -8.57
C PRO A 381 -10.50 -7.62 -9.26
N LYS A 382 -11.19 -8.70 -8.92
CA LYS A 382 -11.02 -9.99 -9.60
C LYS A 382 -12.09 -10.11 -10.66
N CYS A 383 -11.70 -10.46 -11.88
CA CYS A 383 -12.66 -10.90 -12.88
C CYS A 383 -12.72 -12.44 -12.92
N ILE A 384 -13.95 -12.97 -13.05
CA ILE A 384 -14.21 -14.40 -13.17
C ILE A 384 -15.32 -14.61 -14.19
N GLY A 385 -15.18 -15.64 -15.02
CA GLY A 385 -16.26 -16.14 -15.85
C GLY A 385 -16.18 -15.73 -17.31
N ILE A 386 -17.35 -15.55 -17.95
CA ILE A 386 -17.46 -15.29 -19.39
C ILE A 386 -18.39 -14.12 -19.64
N LYS A 387 -17.91 -13.10 -20.36
CA LYS A 387 -18.71 -12.00 -20.92
C LYS A 387 -18.93 -12.22 -22.41
N TYR A 388 -20.18 -12.10 -22.87
CA TYR A 388 -20.52 -12.23 -24.29
C TYR A 388 -20.72 -10.85 -24.91
N LEU A 389 -19.92 -10.51 -25.91
CA LEU A 389 -19.97 -9.24 -26.64
C LEU A 389 -20.56 -9.50 -28.03
N LYS A 390 -21.82 -9.10 -28.23
CA LYS A 390 -22.63 -9.35 -29.44
C LYS A 390 -22.85 -8.10 -30.29
N ASN A 391 -22.50 -6.93 -29.76
CA ASN A 391 -22.64 -5.67 -30.48
C ASN A 391 -21.63 -5.58 -31.61
N GLN A 392 -21.91 -4.78 -32.64
CA GLN A 392 -20.97 -4.59 -33.75
C GLN A 392 -19.64 -3.97 -33.29
N SER A 393 -19.68 -3.15 -32.24
CA SER A 393 -18.51 -2.58 -31.55
C SER A 393 -18.80 -2.47 -30.06
N ASP A 394 -17.77 -2.61 -29.24
CA ASP A 394 -17.86 -2.43 -27.78
C ASP A 394 -16.48 -2.14 -27.17
N THR A 395 -16.47 -1.72 -25.90
CA THR A 395 -15.27 -1.64 -25.06
C THR A 395 -15.32 -2.69 -23.95
N PHE A 396 -14.16 -3.18 -23.54
CA PHE A 396 -14.05 -4.15 -22.45
C PHE A 396 -12.65 -4.10 -21.82
N ASP A 397 -12.61 -4.46 -20.56
CA ASP A 397 -11.45 -4.39 -19.67
C ASP A 397 -11.58 -5.50 -18.61
N ASP A 398 -10.55 -5.69 -17.82
CA ASP A 398 -10.49 -6.66 -16.71
C ASP A 398 -11.24 -6.20 -15.44
N GLY A 399 -11.80 -4.99 -15.42
CA GLY A 399 -12.59 -4.46 -14.32
C GLY A 399 -11.78 -3.84 -13.18
N SER A 400 -10.46 -3.72 -13.35
CA SER A 400 -9.52 -3.11 -12.40
C SER A 400 -9.66 -1.58 -12.34
N GLY A 401 -9.93 -0.94 -13.49
CA GLY A 401 -10.11 0.50 -13.57
C GLY A 401 -8.84 1.26 -13.20
N SER A 402 -8.90 2.10 -12.15
CA SER A 402 -7.72 2.80 -11.61
C SER A 402 -6.98 2.02 -10.54
N GLU A 403 -7.46 0.82 -10.19
CA GLU A 403 -6.82 -0.07 -9.23
C GLU A 403 -6.04 -1.16 -9.97
N ASN A 404 -5.17 -1.87 -9.25
CA ASN A 404 -4.51 -3.04 -9.83
C ASN A 404 -5.47 -4.23 -9.84
N TYR A 405 -5.37 -5.10 -10.85
CA TYR A 405 -6.17 -6.32 -10.91
C TYR A 405 -5.89 -7.28 -9.75
N GLY A 406 -6.87 -8.15 -9.48
CA GLY A 406 -6.77 -9.17 -8.46
C GLY A 406 -6.08 -10.45 -8.92
N ASN A 407 -5.36 -11.07 -8.00
CA ASN A 407 -4.68 -12.34 -8.18
C ASN A 407 -5.70 -13.49 -8.33
N ASN A 408 -5.33 -14.53 -9.07
CA ASN A 408 -6.15 -15.68 -9.42
C ASN A 408 -7.41 -15.28 -10.23
N SER A 409 -7.30 -14.23 -11.05
CA SER A 409 -8.35 -13.83 -11.99
C SER A 409 -8.38 -14.80 -13.16
N TYR A 410 -9.59 -15.13 -13.63
CA TYR A 410 -9.78 -15.97 -14.82
C TYR A 410 -11.04 -15.56 -15.59
N CYS A 411 -10.82 -14.76 -16.63
CA CYS A 411 -11.86 -13.98 -17.27
C CYS A 411 -11.81 -14.24 -18.76
N ARG A 412 -12.99 -14.35 -19.39
CA ARG A 412 -13.09 -14.58 -20.83
C ARG A 412 -14.08 -13.64 -21.47
N TRP A 413 -13.71 -13.05 -22.60
CA TRP A 413 -14.61 -12.29 -23.46
C TRP A 413 -14.81 -13.06 -24.75
N ILE A 414 -16.06 -13.42 -25.03
CA ILE A 414 -16.46 -14.05 -26.30
C ILE A 414 -17.05 -12.96 -27.17
N ILE A 415 -16.32 -12.56 -28.20
CA ILE A 415 -16.75 -11.56 -29.18
C ILE A 415 -17.33 -12.31 -30.37
N ALA A 416 -18.65 -12.22 -30.54
CA ALA A 416 -19.40 -12.90 -31.59
C ALA A 416 -20.58 -12.04 -32.09
N PRO A 417 -20.33 -10.90 -32.75
CA PRO A 417 -21.40 -10.12 -33.37
C PRO A 417 -22.05 -10.91 -34.52
N THR A 418 -23.37 -10.85 -34.61
CA THR A 418 -24.12 -11.57 -35.66
C THR A 418 -23.67 -11.11 -37.04
N GLY A 419 -23.32 -12.04 -37.93
CA GLY A 419 -22.88 -11.76 -39.30
C GLY A 419 -21.46 -11.18 -39.44
N ALA A 420 -20.67 -11.16 -38.36
CA ALA A 420 -19.28 -10.71 -38.42
C ALA A 420 -18.44 -11.60 -39.35
N THR A 421 -17.67 -10.98 -40.24
CA THR A 421 -16.68 -11.66 -41.09
C THR A 421 -15.25 -11.27 -40.73
N LYS A 422 -15.10 -10.15 -40.01
CA LYS A 422 -13.85 -9.60 -39.54
C LYS A 422 -14.09 -8.86 -38.23
N ILE A 423 -13.19 -9.01 -37.28
CA ILE A 423 -13.16 -8.32 -35.99
C ILE A 423 -11.83 -7.56 -35.89
N ASP A 424 -11.89 -6.24 -35.82
CA ASP A 424 -10.77 -5.36 -35.56
C ASP A 424 -10.66 -5.13 -34.05
N LEU A 425 -9.55 -5.57 -33.46
CA LEU A 425 -9.24 -5.44 -32.03
C LEU A 425 -8.20 -4.35 -31.80
N ASN A 426 -8.35 -3.63 -30.70
CA ASN A 426 -7.43 -2.60 -30.28
C ASN A 426 -7.32 -2.57 -28.76
N PHE A 427 -6.13 -2.90 -28.24
CA PHE A 427 -5.80 -2.71 -26.83
C PHE A 427 -5.30 -1.28 -26.61
N THR A 428 -5.88 -0.58 -25.64
CA THR A 428 -5.53 0.80 -25.26
C THR A 428 -4.70 0.88 -23.99
N LEU A 429 -4.71 -0.18 -23.18
CA LEU A 429 -3.84 -0.39 -22.02
C LEU A 429 -3.44 -1.88 -21.96
N ILE A 430 -2.17 -2.14 -21.68
CA ILE A 430 -1.64 -3.45 -21.29
C ILE A 430 -0.55 -3.19 -20.26
N ASP A 431 -0.79 -3.56 -19.02
CA ASP A 431 0.19 -3.56 -17.94
C ASP A 431 0.00 -4.81 -17.08
N LEU A 432 0.98 -5.70 -17.11
CA LEU A 432 0.94 -7.02 -16.48
C LEU A 432 2.13 -7.16 -15.53
N ALA A 433 1.86 -7.66 -14.33
CA ALA A 433 2.77 -7.62 -13.19
C ALA A 433 3.98 -8.54 -13.35
N ASP A 434 3.82 -9.68 -14.02
CA ASP A 434 4.89 -10.63 -14.27
C ASP A 434 4.69 -11.52 -15.52
N THR A 435 5.51 -12.56 -15.65
CA THR A 435 5.45 -13.50 -16.77
C THR A 435 4.39 -14.60 -16.64
N ASN A 436 3.78 -14.76 -15.47
CA ASN A 436 2.72 -15.72 -15.21
C ASN A 436 1.32 -15.13 -15.48
N ASP A 437 1.21 -13.80 -15.44
CA ASP A 437 0.02 -13.06 -15.84
C ASP A 437 -0.03 -12.87 -17.36
N TYR A 438 -1.20 -13.14 -17.97
CA TYR A 438 -1.32 -13.05 -19.42
C TYR A 438 -2.70 -12.80 -20.00
N ILE A 439 -2.68 -12.23 -21.20
CA ILE A 439 -3.84 -12.11 -22.09
C ILE A 439 -3.60 -12.99 -23.31
N LYS A 440 -4.56 -13.86 -23.65
CA LYS A 440 -4.53 -14.68 -24.87
C LYS A 440 -5.74 -14.41 -25.74
N VAL A 441 -5.51 -14.19 -27.03
CA VAL A 441 -6.54 -14.03 -28.05
C VAL A 441 -6.60 -15.29 -28.90
N TYR A 442 -7.76 -15.93 -28.92
CA TYR A 442 -8.04 -17.16 -29.63
C TYR A 442 -8.99 -16.92 -30.80
N ASP A 443 -8.71 -17.52 -31.94
CA ASP A 443 -9.72 -17.75 -32.98
C ASP A 443 -10.55 -18.98 -32.63
N ASN A 444 -11.85 -18.81 -32.34
CA ASN A 444 -12.71 -19.95 -32.01
C ASN A 444 -13.02 -20.85 -33.21
N THR A 445 -12.83 -20.38 -34.44
CA THR A 445 -13.07 -21.20 -35.63
C THR A 445 -12.04 -22.32 -35.75
N ASN A 446 -10.80 -22.07 -35.31
CA ASN A 446 -9.68 -23.02 -35.42
C ASN A 446 -9.04 -23.41 -34.08
N SER A 447 -9.50 -22.83 -32.95
CA SER A 447 -8.92 -23.01 -31.61
C SER A 447 -7.42 -22.66 -31.53
N VAL A 448 -6.96 -21.71 -32.34
CA VAL A 448 -5.56 -21.26 -32.41
C VAL A 448 -5.37 -19.99 -31.58
N VAL A 449 -4.25 -19.93 -30.83
CA VAL A 449 -3.79 -18.69 -30.19
C VAL A 449 -3.23 -17.76 -31.26
N LEU A 450 -3.87 -16.61 -31.46
CA LEU A 450 -3.46 -15.59 -32.42
C LEU A 450 -2.41 -14.66 -31.81
N LYS A 451 -2.62 -14.29 -30.54
CA LYS A 451 -1.78 -13.36 -29.79
C LYS A 451 -1.75 -13.74 -28.33
N GLU A 452 -0.62 -13.45 -27.71
CA GLU A 452 -0.35 -13.66 -26.30
C GLU A 452 0.43 -12.44 -25.80
N PHE A 453 -0.07 -11.78 -24.77
CA PHE A 453 0.56 -10.64 -24.13
C PHE A 453 1.08 -11.03 -22.74
N ARG A 454 2.23 -10.46 -22.37
CA ARG A 454 2.97 -10.64 -21.10
C ARG A 454 3.53 -9.31 -20.59
N MET A 455 4.10 -9.33 -19.39
CA MET A 455 4.81 -8.18 -18.82
C MET A 455 5.77 -7.54 -19.82
N GLY A 456 5.62 -6.22 -20.00
CA GLY A 456 6.45 -5.40 -20.88
C GLY A 456 6.00 -5.33 -22.34
N ASP A 457 4.96 -6.07 -22.74
CA ASP A 457 4.38 -5.93 -24.07
C ASP A 457 3.66 -4.59 -24.24
N THR A 458 3.78 -3.99 -25.43
CA THR A 458 3.14 -2.72 -25.75
C THR A 458 1.73 -2.91 -26.30
N ILE A 459 0.88 -1.90 -26.11
CA ILE A 459 -0.45 -1.82 -26.73
C ILE A 459 -0.41 -2.13 -28.24
N GLN A 460 -1.45 -2.80 -28.74
CA GLN A 460 -1.48 -3.27 -30.13
C GLN A 460 -2.90 -3.28 -30.70
N SER A 461 -3.01 -2.96 -31.99
CA SER A 461 -4.24 -3.11 -32.79
C SER A 461 -4.01 -4.07 -33.95
N PHE A 462 -4.98 -4.95 -34.23
CA PHE A 462 -4.90 -5.93 -35.32
C PHE A 462 -6.27 -6.47 -35.73
N SER A 463 -6.34 -7.03 -36.93
CA SER A 463 -7.55 -7.61 -37.51
C SER A 463 -7.56 -9.14 -37.37
N VAL A 464 -8.72 -9.70 -37.03
CA VAL A 464 -8.98 -11.14 -37.04
C VAL A 464 -10.12 -11.43 -38.03
N TYR A 465 -9.85 -12.21 -39.06
CA TYR A 465 -10.84 -12.62 -40.07
C TYR A 465 -11.61 -13.85 -39.60
N SER A 466 -12.41 -13.68 -38.54
CA SER A 466 -13.21 -14.74 -37.94
C SER A 466 -14.58 -14.22 -37.51
N LYS A 467 -15.57 -15.12 -37.47
CA LYS A 467 -16.92 -14.84 -36.97
C LYS A 467 -16.96 -14.72 -35.45
N LYS A 468 -15.98 -15.31 -34.75
CA LYS A 468 -15.97 -15.43 -33.30
C LYS A 468 -14.54 -15.55 -32.76
N ILE A 469 -14.22 -14.72 -31.78
CA ILE A 469 -12.95 -14.80 -31.06
C ILE A 469 -13.19 -14.87 -29.55
N THR A 470 -12.23 -15.44 -28.83
CA THR A 470 -12.22 -15.49 -27.37
C THR A 470 -10.95 -14.83 -26.87
N ILE A 471 -11.09 -13.91 -25.94
CA ILE A 471 -9.98 -13.32 -25.21
C ILE A 471 -10.01 -13.89 -23.81
N THR A 472 -8.86 -14.33 -23.28
CA THR A 472 -8.72 -14.81 -21.91
C THR A 472 -7.72 -13.93 -21.19
N PHE A 473 -8.06 -13.48 -20.00
CA PHE A 473 -7.14 -12.87 -19.04
C PHE A 473 -7.00 -13.81 -17.85
N GLN A 474 -5.76 -14.13 -17.49
CA GLN A 474 -5.44 -15.04 -16.39
C GLN A 474 -4.29 -14.48 -15.58
N THR A 475 -4.44 -14.52 -14.26
CA THR A 475 -3.39 -14.08 -13.32
C THR A 475 -3.04 -15.17 -12.33
N ASP A 476 -1.82 -15.15 -11.82
CA ASP A 476 -1.36 -16.08 -10.79
C ASP A 476 -1.71 -15.59 -9.37
N ASN A 477 -1.06 -16.12 -8.33
CA ASN A 477 -1.35 -15.77 -6.94
C ASN A 477 -0.46 -14.64 -6.37
N ILE A 478 0.45 -14.05 -7.13
CA ILE A 478 1.40 -13.03 -6.66
C ILE A 478 1.48 -11.83 -7.61
N LEU A 479 1.81 -10.66 -7.05
CA LEU A 479 1.96 -9.39 -7.78
C LEU A 479 0.69 -8.95 -8.54
N SER A 480 0.58 -7.66 -8.85
CA SER A 480 -0.52 -7.15 -9.68
C SER A 480 -0.16 -5.80 -10.29
N ALA A 481 -0.82 -5.45 -11.39
CA ALA A 481 -0.55 -4.25 -12.20
C ALA A 481 -1.88 -3.64 -12.70
N ASP A 482 -1.82 -2.61 -13.54
CA ASP A 482 -3.02 -1.85 -13.95
C ASP A 482 -4.01 -2.67 -14.80
N GLY A 483 -3.55 -3.74 -15.46
CA GLY A 483 -4.42 -4.66 -16.22
C GLY A 483 -4.52 -4.32 -17.70
N PHE A 484 -5.72 -4.37 -18.27
CA PHE A 484 -5.88 -4.08 -19.68
C PHE A 484 -7.21 -3.40 -20.02
N GLU A 485 -7.15 -2.55 -21.04
CA GLU A 485 -8.32 -1.96 -21.67
C GLU A 485 -8.29 -2.25 -23.17
N ALA A 486 -9.45 -2.58 -23.75
CA ALA A 486 -9.56 -2.86 -25.15
C ALA A 486 -10.91 -2.43 -25.74
N ASN A 487 -10.92 -2.25 -27.05
CA ASN A 487 -12.12 -2.05 -27.84
C ASN A 487 -12.07 -2.91 -29.10
N TYR A 488 -13.24 -3.19 -29.65
CA TYR A 488 -13.35 -3.87 -30.93
C TYR A 488 -14.42 -3.24 -31.82
N SER A 489 -14.27 -3.47 -33.12
CA SER A 489 -15.32 -3.23 -34.11
C SER A 489 -15.36 -4.40 -35.10
N SER A 490 -16.53 -4.70 -35.65
CA SER A 490 -16.71 -5.81 -36.58
C SER A 490 -17.28 -5.34 -37.92
N VAL A 491 -16.82 -6.00 -38.98
CA VAL A 491 -17.39 -5.87 -40.32
C VAL A 491 -18.47 -6.94 -40.46
N ILE A 492 -19.72 -6.49 -40.55
CA ILE A 492 -20.88 -7.34 -40.76
C ILE A 492 -21.21 -7.31 -42.25
N ASN A 493 -21.22 -8.49 -42.89
CA ASN A 493 -21.78 -8.61 -44.22
C ASN A 493 -23.25 -9.03 -44.05
N ASN A 494 -24.19 -8.24 -44.56
CA ASN A 494 -25.65 -8.51 -44.49
C ASN A 494 -26.10 -9.69 -45.37
N ILE A 495 -25.24 -10.69 -45.57
CA ILE A 495 -25.55 -11.90 -46.30
C ILE A 495 -25.52 -13.02 -45.26
N ASP A 496 -26.70 -13.35 -44.72
CA ASP A 496 -26.86 -14.53 -43.89
C ASP A 496 -26.68 -15.77 -44.77
N GLU A 497 -25.55 -16.47 -44.60
CA GLU A 497 -25.38 -17.83 -45.11
C GLU A 497 -26.01 -18.81 -44.11
N ASP A 498 -27.23 -19.26 -44.39
CA ASP A 498 -27.87 -20.35 -43.64
C ASP A 498 -27.51 -21.69 -44.29
N GLU A 499 -26.47 -22.33 -43.76
CA GLU A 499 -25.96 -23.63 -44.25
C GLU A 499 -26.96 -24.80 -44.02
N ASN A 500 -28.04 -24.58 -43.26
CA ASN A 500 -29.03 -25.62 -42.91
C ASN A 500 -30.27 -25.61 -43.83
N ASN A 501 -30.04 -25.63 -45.14
CA ASN A 501 -30.88 -26.24 -46.17
C ASN A 501 -32.40 -26.36 -45.92
N GLN A 502 -33.17 -25.25 -45.85
CA GLN A 502 -34.65 -25.29 -45.91
C GLN A 502 -35.36 -24.02 -46.39
N ILE A 503 -34.69 -23.06 -47.06
CA ILE A 503 -35.34 -21.79 -47.42
C ILE A 503 -36.07 -21.86 -48.78
N ALA A 504 -35.54 -22.60 -49.77
CA ALA A 504 -36.19 -22.84 -51.07
C ALA A 504 -35.94 -24.27 -51.57
N ASN A 505 -36.95 -24.94 -52.15
CA ASN A 505 -36.72 -26.25 -52.79
C ASN A 505 -36.29 -26.04 -54.24
N ILE A 506 -35.09 -26.51 -54.59
CA ILE A 506 -34.52 -26.34 -55.93
C ILE A 506 -34.45 -27.70 -56.62
N TYR A 507 -35.09 -27.84 -57.78
CA TYR A 507 -35.13 -29.12 -58.50
C TYR A 507 -35.44 -29.00 -60.01
N PRO A 508 -34.95 -29.95 -60.84
CA PRO A 508 -33.91 -30.92 -60.49
C PRO A 508 -32.57 -30.20 -60.26
N ASN A 509 -31.74 -30.74 -59.35
CA ASN A 509 -30.36 -30.31 -59.18
C ASN A 509 -29.47 -31.56 -59.21
N PRO A 510 -28.65 -31.78 -60.24
CA PRO A 510 -28.37 -30.88 -61.36
C PRO A 510 -29.56 -30.75 -62.36
N ALA A 511 -29.71 -29.57 -62.98
CA ALA A 511 -30.67 -29.31 -64.06
C ALA A 511 -29.93 -29.16 -65.40
N ASN A 512 -30.54 -29.63 -66.49
CA ASN A 512 -29.97 -29.56 -67.85
C ASN A 512 -30.69 -28.56 -68.77
N ASP A 513 -31.98 -28.29 -68.54
CA ASP A 513 -32.79 -27.40 -69.38
C ASP A 513 -33.54 -26.34 -68.56
N LEU A 514 -34.18 -26.76 -67.46
CA LEU A 514 -34.98 -25.89 -66.59
C LEU A 514 -34.70 -26.23 -65.13
N ILE A 515 -34.55 -25.18 -64.31
CA ILE A 515 -34.47 -25.28 -62.85
C ILE A 515 -35.74 -24.68 -62.23
N ASN A 516 -36.33 -25.39 -61.29
CA ASN A 516 -37.46 -24.92 -60.51
C ASN A 516 -36.98 -24.48 -59.14
N ILE A 517 -37.47 -23.34 -58.67
CA ILE A 517 -37.23 -22.81 -57.33
C ILE A 517 -38.59 -22.59 -56.67
N ASP A 518 -38.87 -23.36 -55.63
CA ASP A 518 -40.05 -23.21 -54.79
C ASP A 518 -39.76 -22.18 -53.68
N LEU A 519 -40.52 -21.09 -53.68
CA LEU A 519 -40.37 -19.94 -52.80
C LEU A 519 -41.53 -19.81 -51.81
N ASN A 520 -42.25 -20.90 -51.53
CA ASN A 520 -43.45 -20.89 -50.68
C ASN A 520 -43.25 -20.28 -49.27
N LYS A 521 -42.01 -20.20 -48.79
CA LYS A 521 -41.62 -19.64 -47.48
C LYS A 521 -41.23 -18.15 -47.50
N PHE A 522 -41.23 -17.47 -48.65
CA PHE A 522 -40.85 -16.06 -48.76
C PHE A 522 -42.05 -15.13 -48.88
N ASP A 523 -41.90 -13.89 -48.37
CA ASP A 523 -42.90 -12.83 -48.51
C ASP A 523 -43.05 -12.39 -49.97
N SER A 524 -44.26 -11.95 -50.34
CA SER A 524 -44.64 -11.53 -51.70
C SER A 524 -43.92 -10.28 -52.23
N ASN A 525 -42.99 -9.71 -51.46
CA ASN A 525 -42.22 -8.53 -51.83
C ASN A 525 -40.71 -8.82 -51.99
N ALA A 526 -40.27 -10.07 -51.88
CA ALA A 526 -38.86 -10.39 -52.01
C ALA A 526 -38.38 -10.30 -53.47
N ILE A 527 -37.08 -10.07 -53.66
CA ILE A 527 -36.40 -10.08 -54.96
C ILE A 527 -35.50 -11.31 -55.00
N VAL A 528 -35.69 -12.16 -56.00
CA VAL A 528 -34.81 -13.30 -56.28
C VAL A 528 -33.74 -12.87 -57.26
N VAL A 529 -32.47 -13.11 -56.92
CA VAL A 529 -31.32 -12.88 -57.78
C VAL A 529 -30.49 -14.15 -57.85
N ILE A 530 -30.13 -14.59 -59.05
CA ILE A 530 -29.26 -15.75 -59.28
C ILE A 530 -27.97 -15.25 -59.90
N TYR A 531 -26.86 -15.73 -59.36
CA TYR A 531 -25.52 -15.47 -59.85
C TYR A 531 -24.91 -16.76 -60.40
N ASP A 532 -24.10 -16.65 -61.46
CA ASP A 532 -23.24 -17.76 -61.86
C ASP A 532 -22.03 -17.90 -60.91
N TYR A 533 -21.22 -18.95 -61.11
CA TYR A 533 -20.05 -19.22 -60.27
C TYR A 533 -18.98 -18.11 -60.32
N SER A 534 -19.04 -17.20 -61.31
CA SER A 534 -18.15 -16.04 -61.41
C SER A 534 -18.68 -14.81 -60.67
N GLY A 535 -19.87 -14.90 -60.07
CA GLY A 535 -20.54 -13.79 -59.39
C GLY A 535 -21.29 -12.85 -60.33
N LYS A 536 -21.50 -13.22 -61.60
CA LYS A 536 -22.30 -12.43 -62.55
C LYS A 536 -23.78 -12.73 -62.33
N CYS A 537 -24.60 -11.70 -62.17
CA CYS A 537 -26.05 -11.83 -62.10
C CYS A 537 -26.59 -12.37 -63.44
N VAL A 538 -27.18 -13.57 -63.42
CA VAL A 538 -27.77 -14.23 -64.59
C VAL A 538 -29.31 -14.13 -64.60
N TYR A 539 -29.93 -13.93 -63.44
CA TYR A 539 -31.39 -13.80 -63.35
C TYR A 539 -31.79 -12.89 -62.18
N LYS A 540 -32.80 -12.03 -62.37
CA LYS A 540 -33.34 -11.17 -61.31
C LYS A 540 -34.84 -10.95 -61.53
N THR A 541 -35.67 -11.26 -60.53
CA THR A 541 -37.11 -11.01 -60.56
C THR A 541 -37.66 -10.68 -59.17
N SER A 542 -38.78 -9.96 -59.11
CA SER A 542 -39.57 -9.86 -57.88
C SER A 542 -40.49 -11.09 -57.76
N ILE A 543 -40.78 -11.53 -56.53
CA ILE A 543 -41.69 -12.65 -56.28
C ILE A 543 -43.13 -12.21 -56.59
N SER A 544 -43.63 -12.56 -57.77
CA SER A 544 -45.07 -12.50 -58.09
C SER A 544 -45.76 -13.85 -57.88
N ASP A 545 -45.03 -14.94 -58.12
CA ASP A 545 -45.49 -16.33 -57.99
C ASP A 545 -44.57 -17.11 -57.06
N LYS A 546 -45.16 -17.95 -56.20
CA LYS A 546 -44.42 -18.74 -55.20
C LYS A 546 -43.60 -19.90 -55.80
N LYS A 547 -43.57 -20.03 -57.12
CA LYS A 547 -42.74 -20.99 -57.86
C LYS A 547 -42.14 -20.30 -59.08
N LEU A 548 -40.82 -20.34 -59.20
CA LEU A 548 -40.09 -19.85 -60.37
C LEU A 548 -39.58 -21.04 -61.19
N THR A 549 -39.71 -20.94 -62.51
CA THR A 549 -39.12 -21.89 -63.47
C THR A 549 -38.21 -21.10 -64.40
N ILE A 550 -36.92 -21.43 -64.39
CA ILE A 550 -35.88 -20.64 -65.05
C ILE A 550 -35.12 -21.55 -66.02
N PRO A 551 -34.88 -21.13 -67.27
CA PRO A 551 -33.97 -21.82 -68.18
C PRO A 551 -32.54 -21.82 -67.59
N THR A 552 -31.94 -22.99 -67.47
CA THR A 552 -30.52 -23.17 -67.11
C THR A 552 -29.66 -23.11 -68.33
#